data_AF-A0A6P0TV69-F1
#
_entry.id   AF-A0A6P0TV69-F1
#
_cell.length_a   1.000
_cell.length_b   1.000
_cell.length_c   1.000
_cell.angle_alpha   90.00
_cell.angle_beta   90.00
_cell.angle_gamma   90.00
#
_symmetry.space_group_name_H-M   'P 1'
#
loop_
_entity.id
_entity.type
_entity.pdbx_description
1 polymer ?
#
loop_
_entity_poly.entity_id
_entity_poly.type
_entity_poly.pdbx_seq_one_letter_code
_entity_poly.pdbx_strand_id
1 'polypeptide(L)'
;MRNAMIMGILMGILCAVVGSYMIVQQMSMMGDMIAHSIMAGLPVAVFLRLPLSVGALVAGVVSAVVLSGIESQSRLKLDGVMALIFSSFLAIGTTLVTVLPGANRIDVIHILFGNILGVNQGDLKLTFGITLIIVIGIWLFYKELLFYTFDPIGAQAGGMGVRWYYLGMVTAISLTVVASLTTSLSFTKQNN
;
A
#
# COMPACT_ATOMS: atom_id res chain seq x y z
N MET A 1 4.17 24.06 -6.29
CA MET A 1 3.09 23.83 -7.27
C MET A 1 3.50 22.97 -8.47
N ARG A 2 4.48 23.35 -9.32
CA ARG A 2 4.91 22.54 -10.49
C ARG A 2 5.26 21.07 -10.14
N ASN A 3 6.01 20.89 -9.05
CA ASN A 3 6.40 19.57 -8.53
C ASN A 3 5.20 18.71 -8.09
N ALA A 4 4.19 19.34 -7.49
CA ALA A 4 2.98 18.65 -7.05
C ALA A 4 2.12 18.18 -8.23
N MET A 5 2.04 18.97 -9.31
CA MET A 5 1.37 18.55 -10.55
C MET A 5 2.06 17.35 -11.20
N ILE A 6 3.39 17.37 -11.30
CA ILE A 6 4.16 16.26 -11.90
C ILE A 6 3.97 14.98 -11.07
N MET A 7 4.05 15.08 -9.74
CA MET A 7 3.78 13.96 -8.83
C MET A 7 2.36 13.41 -9.00
N GLY A 8 1.35 14.27 -9.06
CA GLY A 8 -0.04 13.85 -9.24
C GLY A 8 -0.26 13.08 -10.55
N ILE A 9 0.36 13.51 -11.65
CA ILE A 9 0.29 12.82 -12.94
C ILE A 9 0.95 11.44 -12.87
N LEU A 10 2.17 11.36 -12.31
CA LEU A 10 2.88 10.10 -12.13
C LEU A 10 2.07 9.11 -11.27
N MET A 11 1.50 9.62 -10.18
CA MET A 11 0.67 8.82 -9.29
C MET A 11 -0.62 8.36 -9.94
N GLY A 12 -1.25 9.21 -10.76
CA GLY A 12 -2.43 8.86 -11.53
C GLY A 12 -2.16 7.72 -12.49
N ILE A 13 -1.02 7.75 -13.19
CA ILE A 13 -0.60 6.67 -14.10
C ILE A 13 -0.38 5.37 -13.32
N LEU A 14 0.35 5.42 -12.20
CA LEU A 14 0.55 4.26 -11.33
C LEU A 14 -0.75 3.64 -10.85
N CYS A 15 -1.63 4.46 -10.29
CA CYS A 15 -2.92 3.99 -9.77
C CYS A 15 -3.81 3.43 -10.89
N ALA A 16 -3.78 4.01 -12.09
CA ALA A 16 -4.54 3.49 -13.23
C ALA A 16 -4.04 2.10 -13.65
N VAL A 17 -2.72 1.92 -13.75
CA VAL A 17 -2.12 0.63 -14.12
C VAL A 17 -2.43 -0.42 -13.04
N VAL A 18 -2.11 -0.15 -11.78
CA VAL A 18 -2.29 -1.13 -10.69
C VAL A 18 -3.76 -1.38 -10.39
N GLY A 19 -4.59 -0.33 -10.44
CA GLY A 19 -6.04 -0.43 -10.25
C GLY A 19 -6.71 -1.33 -11.30
N SER A 20 -6.26 -1.29 -12.55
CA SER A 20 -6.78 -2.18 -13.60
C SER A 20 -6.57 -3.65 -13.25
N TYR A 21 -5.40 -4.02 -12.72
CA TYR A 21 -5.10 -5.39 -12.28
C TYR A 21 -5.89 -5.78 -11.04
N MET A 22 -6.04 -4.87 -10.07
CA MET A 22 -6.83 -5.13 -8.85
C MET A 22 -8.29 -5.45 -9.18
N ILE A 23 -8.89 -4.74 -10.14
CA ILE A 23 -10.27 -4.98 -10.57
C ILE A 23 -10.41 -6.35 -11.22
N VAL A 24 -9.51 -6.71 -12.12
CA VAL A 24 -9.58 -8.00 -12.85
C VAL A 24 -9.43 -9.18 -11.89
N GLN A 25 -8.58 -9.06 -10.86
CA GLN A 25 -8.40 -10.12 -9.86
C GLN A 25 -9.43 -10.09 -8.72
N GLN A 26 -10.45 -9.22 -8.80
CA GLN A 26 -11.44 -9.02 -7.74
C GLN A 26 -10.82 -8.62 -6.38
N MET A 27 -9.58 -8.13 -6.38
CA MET A 27 -8.86 -7.69 -5.18
C MET A 27 -9.12 -6.20 -4.86
N SER A 28 -10.34 -5.71 -5.11
CA SER A 28 -10.66 -4.28 -4.95
C SER A 28 -10.57 -3.83 -3.47
N MET A 29 -10.87 -4.71 -2.51
CA MET A 29 -10.77 -4.42 -1.07
C MET A 29 -9.33 -4.32 -0.55
N MET A 30 -8.34 -4.75 -1.33
CA MET A 30 -6.95 -4.77 -0.87
C MET A 30 -6.41 -3.35 -0.60
N GLY A 31 -6.81 -2.37 -1.42
CA GLY A 31 -6.44 -0.97 -1.23
C GLY A 31 -6.97 -0.40 0.08
N ASP A 32 -8.21 -0.73 0.42
CA ASP A 32 -8.86 -0.26 1.65
C ASP A 32 -8.27 -0.92 2.91
N MET A 33 -7.98 -2.22 2.83
CA MET A 33 -7.27 -2.97 3.86
C MET A 33 -5.90 -2.34 4.18
N ILE A 34 -5.11 -2.03 3.15
CA ILE A 34 -3.77 -1.47 3.33
C ILE A 34 -3.85 -0.04 3.89
N ALA A 35 -4.78 0.80 3.42
CA ALA A 35 -4.93 2.17 3.90
C ALA A 35 -5.22 2.22 5.41
N HIS A 36 -6.13 1.37 5.89
CA HIS A 36 -6.48 1.29 7.30
C HIS A 36 -5.40 0.63 8.15
N SER A 37 -4.63 -0.29 7.56
CA SER A 37 -3.44 -0.84 8.22
C SER A 37 -2.39 0.24 8.47
N ILE A 38 -2.17 1.14 7.50
CA ILE A 38 -1.25 2.26 7.64
C ILE A 38 -1.74 3.22 8.73
N MET A 39 -3.03 3.55 8.73
CA MET A 39 -3.63 4.40 9.77
C MET A 39 -3.39 3.82 11.17
N ALA A 40 -3.50 2.50 11.33
CA ALA A 40 -3.21 1.82 12.60
C ALA A 40 -1.74 1.87 13.02
N GLY A 41 -0.80 2.00 12.07
CA GLY A 41 0.64 2.09 12.33
C GLY A 41 1.14 3.48 12.76
N LEU A 42 0.39 4.55 12.45
CA LEU A 42 0.80 5.93 12.76
C LEU A 42 0.93 6.20 14.27
N PRO A 43 -0.01 5.80 15.16
CA PRO A 43 0.12 6.02 16.60
C PRO A 43 1.35 5.32 17.19
N VAL A 44 1.69 4.13 16.68
CA VAL A 44 2.88 3.37 17.09
C VAL A 44 4.14 4.15 16.74
N ALA A 45 4.23 4.68 15.52
CA ALA A 45 5.39 5.45 15.06
C ALA A 45 5.63 6.69 15.93
N VAL A 46 4.55 7.37 16.31
CA VAL A 46 4.62 8.59 17.14
C VAL A 46 5.04 8.25 18.57
N PHE A 47 4.55 7.15 19.13
CA PHE A 47 4.98 6.68 20.45
C PHE A 47 6.48 6.37 20.49
N LEU A 48 7.01 5.74 19.45
CA LEU A 48 8.44 5.45 19.32
C LEU A 48 9.28 6.68 18.89
N ARG A 49 8.67 7.86 18.67
CA ARG A 49 9.32 9.07 18.12
C ARG A 49 10.05 8.81 16.80
N LEU A 50 9.55 7.86 16.00
CA LEU A 50 10.08 7.53 14.69
C LEU A 50 9.44 8.41 13.60
N PRO A 51 10.10 8.61 12.45
CA PRO A 51 9.49 9.29 11.31
C PRO A 51 8.21 8.57 10.88
N LEU A 52 7.12 9.33 10.73
CA LEU A 52 5.79 8.80 10.36
C LEU A 52 5.82 7.98 9.07
N SER A 53 6.67 8.37 8.12
CA SER A 53 6.87 7.65 6.86
C SER A 53 7.33 6.20 7.08
N VAL A 54 8.18 5.95 8.08
CA VAL A 54 8.67 4.60 8.40
C VAL A 54 7.57 3.79 9.08
N GLY A 55 6.81 4.41 9.99
CA GLY A 55 5.64 3.77 10.61
C GLY A 55 4.60 3.29 9.60
N ALA A 56 4.28 4.15 8.64
CA ALA A 56 3.38 3.83 7.55
C ALA A 56 3.91 2.72 6.64
N LEU A 57 5.18 2.79 6.26
CA LEU A 57 5.83 1.76 5.45
C LEU A 57 5.80 0.39 6.14
N VAL A 58 6.20 0.35 7.41
CA VAL A 58 6.24 -0.90 8.19
C VAL A 58 4.84 -1.47 8.33
N ALA A 59 3.84 -0.66 8.69
CA ALA A 59 2.48 -1.15 8.87
C ALA A 59 1.84 -1.67 7.56
N GLY A 60 2.07 -0.98 6.43
CA GLY A 60 1.58 -1.44 5.12
C GLY A 60 2.26 -2.70 4.61
N VAL A 61 3.57 -2.86 4.86
CA VAL A 61 4.30 -4.10 4.51
C VAL A 61 3.86 -5.25 5.41
N VAL A 62 3.72 -5.01 6.71
CA VAL A 62 3.24 -6.02 7.66
C VAL A 62 1.86 -6.52 7.27
N SER A 63 0.93 -5.64 6.90
CA SER A 63 -0.42 -6.05 6.51
C SER A 63 -0.45 -6.86 5.21
N ALA A 64 0.40 -6.53 4.23
CA ALA A 64 0.55 -7.32 3.01
C ALA A 64 1.17 -8.69 3.26
N VAL A 65 2.17 -8.78 4.14
CA VAL A 65 2.77 -10.06 4.56
C VAL A 65 1.76 -10.92 5.31
N VAL A 66 0.96 -10.31 6.19
CA VAL A 66 -0.12 -11.01 6.92
C VAL A 66 -1.18 -11.54 5.95
N LEU A 67 -1.61 -10.72 4.98
CA LEU A 67 -2.56 -11.15 3.94
C LEU A 67 -2.02 -12.35 3.15
N SER A 68 -0.79 -12.23 2.64
CA SER A 68 -0.15 -13.31 1.89
C SER A 68 0.01 -14.56 2.76
N GLY A 69 0.40 -14.43 4.02
CA GLY A 69 0.55 -15.54 4.96
C GLY A 69 -0.76 -16.27 5.24
N ILE A 70 -1.84 -15.53 5.53
CA ILE A 70 -3.14 -16.11 5.87
C ILE A 70 -3.76 -16.81 4.66
N GLU A 71 -3.73 -16.18 3.50
CA GLU A 71 -4.25 -16.77 2.27
C GLU A 71 -3.46 -18.01 1.86
N SER A 72 -2.14 -18.00 2.08
CA SER A 72 -1.27 -19.12 1.73
C SER A 72 -1.58 -20.42 2.49
N GLN A 73 -2.21 -20.30 3.66
CA GLN A 73 -2.56 -21.38 4.59
C GLN A 73 -4.08 -21.64 4.67
N SER A 74 -4.92 -20.67 4.29
CA SER A 74 -6.38 -20.76 4.43
C SER A 74 -7.06 -21.07 3.11
N ARG A 75 -8.09 -21.94 3.14
CA ARG A 75 -9.02 -22.17 2.00
C ARG A 75 -10.13 -21.11 1.92
N LEU A 76 -9.95 -19.97 2.57
CA LEU A 76 -10.94 -18.90 2.65
C LEU A 76 -10.90 -18.05 1.38
N LYS A 77 -12.05 -17.49 0.98
CA LYS A 77 -12.11 -16.51 -0.11
C LYS A 77 -11.25 -15.30 0.26
N LEU A 78 -10.46 -14.83 -0.71
CA LEU A 78 -9.59 -13.65 -0.61
C LEU A 78 -10.30 -12.45 0.04
N ASP A 79 -11.53 -12.17 -0.39
CA ASP A 79 -12.35 -11.06 0.13
C ASP A 79 -12.62 -11.17 1.64
N GLY A 80 -12.88 -12.38 2.12
CA GLY A 80 -13.14 -12.64 3.54
C GLY A 80 -11.90 -12.43 4.40
N VAL A 81 -10.72 -12.82 3.88
CA VAL A 81 -9.44 -12.59 4.57
C VAL A 81 -9.10 -11.10 4.61
N MET A 82 -9.26 -10.39 3.50
CA MET A 82 -9.03 -8.95 3.42
C MET A 82 -9.94 -8.18 4.38
N ALA A 83 -11.23 -8.52 4.46
CA ALA A 83 -12.18 -7.90 5.39
C ALA A 83 -11.83 -8.17 6.87
N LEU A 84 -11.37 -9.37 7.19
CA LEU A 84 -10.91 -9.74 8.54
C LEU A 84 -9.70 -8.93 8.98
N ILE A 85 -8.71 -8.80 8.10
CA ILE A 85 -7.50 -8.01 8.35
C ILE A 85 -7.87 -6.54 8.52
N PHE A 86 -8.66 -5.99 7.59
CA PHE A 86 -9.16 -4.61 7.66
C PHE A 86 -9.82 -4.31 9.01
N SER A 87 -10.78 -5.14 9.44
CA SER A 87 -11.49 -4.95 10.71
C SER A 87 -10.55 -5.02 11.92
N SER A 88 -9.59 -5.95 11.89
CA SER A 88 -8.60 -6.13 12.95
C SER A 88 -7.69 -4.91 13.09
N PHE A 89 -7.14 -4.42 11.97
CA PHE A 89 -6.27 -3.25 11.97
C PHE A 89 -7.03 -1.98 12.36
N LEU A 90 -8.28 -1.83 11.91
CA LEU A 90 -9.11 -0.70 12.32
C LEU A 90 -9.36 -0.69 13.84
N ALA A 91 -9.71 -1.84 14.43
CA ALA A 91 -9.91 -1.97 15.87
C ALA A 91 -8.62 -1.67 16.66
N ILE A 92 -7.48 -2.21 16.22
CA ILE A 92 -6.17 -1.95 16.83
C ILE A 92 -5.82 -0.46 16.72
N GLY A 93 -5.92 0.13 15.52
CA GLY A 93 -5.57 1.52 15.27
C GLY A 93 -6.38 2.49 16.10
N THR A 94 -7.71 2.34 16.13
CA THR A 94 -8.62 3.19 16.91
C THR A 94 -8.37 3.08 18.41
N THR A 95 -8.12 1.86 18.91
CA THR A 95 -7.76 1.63 20.31
C THR A 95 -6.44 2.30 20.67
N LEU A 96 -5.41 2.16 19.83
CA LEU A 96 -4.10 2.78 20.04
C LEU A 96 -4.18 4.32 20.07
N VAL A 97 -4.97 4.93 19.19
CA VAL A 97 -5.19 6.39 19.19
C VAL A 97 -5.77 6.85 20.54
N THR A 98 -6.67 6.05 21.12
CA THR A 98 -7.37 6.39 22.37
C THR A 98 -6.50 6.16 23.61
N VAL A 99 -5.68 5.11 23.62
CA VAL A 99 -4.90 4.68 24.79
C VAL A 99 -3.56 5.41 24.92
N LEU A 100 -2.92 5.82 23.81
CA LEU A 100 -1.58 6.40 23.87
C LEU A 100 -1.59 7.91 24.17
N PRO A 101 -1.03 8.34 25.33
CA PRO A 101 -0.91 9.75 25.68
C PRO A 101 0.10 10.44 24.74
N GLY A 102 -0.41 11.28 23.83
CA GLY A 102 0.39 11.96 22.80
C GLY A 102 -0.15 11.76 21.38
N ALA A 103 -0.88 10.67 21.12
CA ALA A 103 -1.56 10.42 19.84
C ALA A 103 -2.81 11.31 19.64
N ASN A 104 -3.43 11.75 20.75
CA ASN A 104 -4.65 12.56 20.75
C ASN A 104 -4.46 14.03 20.31
N ARG A 105 -3.22 14.52 20.20
CA ARG A 105 -2.89 15.89 19.74
C ARG A 105 -2.52 15.95 18.26
N ILE A 106 -2.64 14.83 17.58
CA ILE A 106 -2.23 14.70 16.20
C ILE A 106 -3.51 14.80 15.39
N ASP A 107 -3.60 15.80 14.52
CA ASP A 107 -4.62 15.82 13.49
C ASP A 107 -4.33 14.66 12.53
N VAL A 108 -4.73 13.45 12.90
CA VAL A 108 -4.64 12.24 12.07
C VAL A 108 -5.37 12.49 10.76
N ILE A 109 -6.47 13.25 10.79
CA ILE A 109 -7.19 13.80 9.65
C ILE A 109 -6.24 14.66 8.79
N HIS A 110 -5.53 15.65 9.35
CA HIS A 110 -4.65 16.54 8.59
C HIS A 110 -3.38 15.84 8.05
N ILE A 111 -2.96 14.75 8.69
CA ILE A 111 -1.92 13.83 8.18
C ILE A 111 -2.46 12.95 7.04
N LEU A 112 -3.69 12.44 7.17
CA LEU A 112 -4.32 11.60 6.13
C LEU A 112 -4.66 12.40 4.87
N PHE A 113 -5.10 13.65 5.02
CA PHE A 113 -5.48 14.50 3.89
C PHE A 113 -4.29 15.26 3.28
N GLY A 114 -3.19 15.42 4.03
CA GLY A 114 -1.94 16.01 3.56
C GLY A 114 -2.07 17.48 3.11
N ASN A 115 -0.94 18.14 2.84
CA ASN A 115 -0.91 19.47 2.24
C ASN A 115 -0.19 19.42 0.88
N ILE A 116 -0.95 19.46 -0.22
CA ILE A 116 -0.45 19.31 -1.60
C ILE A 116 0.64 20.34 -1.97
N LEU A 117 0.74 21.45 -1.25
CA LEU A 117 1.60 22.58 -1.59
C LEU A 117 3.07 22.43 -1.15
N GLY A 118 3.38 21.53 -0.21
CA GLY A 118 4.71 21.38 0.43
C GLY A 118 5.59 20.25 -0.11
N VAL A 119 5.75 20.13 -1.43
CA VAL A 119 6.60 19.08 -2.02
C VAL A 119 8.07 19.53 -2.08
N ASN A 120 8.93 18.85 -1.32
CA ASN A 120 10.38 19.00 -1.42
C ASN A 120 10.94 18.23 -2.64
N GLN A 121 12.01 18.73 -3.26
CA GLN A 121 12.61 18.10 -4.46
C GLN A 121 13.26 16.73 -4.17
N GLY A 122 13.66 16.48 -2.92
CA GLY A 122 14.25 15.21 -2.48
C GLY A 122 13.24 14.06 -2.47
N ASP A 123 12.07 14.29 -1.90
CA ASP A 123 10.99 13.28 -1.85
C ASP A 123 10.44 12.98 -3.25
N LEU A 124 10.45 13.97 -4.14
CA LEU A 124 10.05 13.80 -5.54
C LEU A 124 10.93 12.80 -6.30
N LYS A 125 12.25 12.78 -6.05
CA LYS A 125 13.16 11.79 -6.68
C LYS A 125 12.94 10.38 -6.12
N LEU A 126 12.66 10.27 -4.82
CA LEU A 126 12.36 8.97 -4.17
C LEU A 126 11.06 8.38 -4.70
N THR A 127 9.97 9.16 -4.71
CA THR A 127 8.69 8.73 -5.26
C THR A 127 8.79 8.42 -6.75
N PHE A 128 9.52 9.22 -7.53
CA PHE A 128 9.77 8.94 -8.95
C PHE A 128 10.52 7.62 -9.15
N GLY A 129 11.55 7.34 -8.35
CA GLY A 129 12.30 6.09 -8.41
C GLY A 129 11.43 4.87 -8.10
N ILE A 130 10.64 4.94 -7.01
CA ILE A 130 9.72 3.86 -6.63
C ILE A 130 8.65 3.65 -7.71
N THR A 131 8.09 4.73 -8.24
CA THR A 131 7.13 4.72 -9.35
C THR A 131 7.70 4.00 -10.57
N LEU A 132 8.91 4.39 -10.97
CA LEU A 132 9.56 3.83 -12.14
C LEU A 132 9.84 2.33 -11.96
N ILE A 133 10.34 1.92 -10.78
CA ILE A 133 10.61 0.52 -10.46
C ILE A 133 9.34 -0.32 -10.54
N ILE A 134 8.22 0.17 -10.00
CA ILE A 134 6.94 -0.54 -10.03
C ILE A 134 6.41 -0.67 -11.46
N VAL A 135 6.39 0.43 -12.22
CA VAL A 135 5.91 0.41 -13.62
C VAL A 135 6.77 -0.49 -14.49
N ILE A 136 8.10 -0.41 -14.36
CA ILE A 136 9.03 -1.26 -15.09
C ILE A 136 8.84 -2.73 -14.69
N GLY A 137 8.67 -3.02 -13.40
CA GLY A 137 8.39 -4.37 -12.90
C GLY A 137 7.11 -4.95 -13.51
N ILE A 138 6.01 -4.20 -13.48
CA ILE A 138 4.74 -4.62 -14.08
C ILE A 138 4.88 -4.81 -15.59
N TRP A 139 5.62 -3.95 -16.27
CA TRP A 139 5.83 -4.04 -17.71
C TRP A 139 6.68 -5.25 -18.11
N LEU A 140 7.75 -5.55 -17.35
CA LEU A 140 8.59 -6.74 -17.55
C LEU A 140 7.81 -8.05 -17.35
N PHE A 141 6.98 -8.12 -16.32
CA PHE A 141 6.21 -9.32 -15.96
C PHE A 141 4.78 -9.32 -16.54
N TYR A 142 4.50 -8.46 -17.53
CA TYR A 142 3.16 -8.29 -18.10
C TYR A 142 2.60 -9.61 -18.66
N LYS A 143 3.45 -10.39 -19.35
CA LYS A 143 3.04 -11.65 -19.98
C LYS A 143 2.66 -12.71 -18.95
N GLU A 144 3.44 -12.82 -17.89
CA GLU A 144 3.23 -13.77 -16.80
C GLU A 144 2.04 -13.39 -15.92
N LEU A 145 1.85 -12.09 -15.64
CA LEU A 145 0.67 -11.59 -14.93
C LEU A 145 -0.62 -11.83 -15.70
N LEU A 146 -0.62 -11.60 -17.02
CA LEU A 146 -1.79 -11.81 -17.86
C LEU A 146 -2.13 -13.30 -17.93
N PHE A 147 -1.13 -14.17 -18.10
CA PHE A 147 -1.33 -15.62 -18.11
C PHE A 147 -1.88 -16.14 -16.77
N TYR A 148 -1.35 -15.66 -15.65
CA TYR A 148 -1.87 -15.99 -14.31
C TYR A 148 -3.31 -15.53 -14.10
N THR A 149 -3.63 -14.32 -14.57
CA THR A 149 -4.94 -13.71 -14.36
C THR A 149 -6.04 -14.41 -15.17
N PHE A 150 -5.73 -14.93 -16.36
CA PHE A 150 -6.70 -15.59 -17.23
C PHE A 150 -6.79 -17.11 -17.02
N ASP A 151 -5.69 -17.80 -16.70
CA ASP A 151 -5.71 -19.25 -16.47
C ASP A 151 -4.73 -19.70 -15.37
N PRO A 152 -5.11 -19.56 -14.09
CA PRO A 152 -4.28 -19.97 -12.97
C PRO A 152 -4.06 -21.50 -12.92
N ILE A 153 -4.97 -22.29 -13.50
CA ILE A 153 -4.92 -23.77 -13.51
C ILE A 153 -3.98 -24.25 -14.63
N GLY A 154 -4.07 -23.64 -15.82
CA GLY A 154 -3.14 -23.87 -16.94
C GLY A 154 -1.70 -23.43 -16.63
N ALA A 155 -1.52 -22.34 -15.88
CA ALA A 155 -0.19 -21.90 -15.41
C ALA A 155 0.46 -22.90 -14.45
N GLN A 156 -0.34 -23.51 -13.57
CA GLN A 156 0.13 -24.53 -12.62
C GLN A 156 0.49 -25.85 -13.32
N ALA A 157 -0.28 -26.23 -14.36
CA ALA A 157 0.00 -27.38 -15.20
C ALA A 157 1.23 -27.19 -16.10
N GLY A 158 1.54 -25.95 -16.49
CA GLY A 158 2.74 -25.58 -17.26
C GLY A 158 4.04 -25.51 -16.46
N GLY A 159 4.03 -25.83 -15.15
CA GLY A 159 5.22 -25.81 -14.29
C GLY A 159 5.67 -24.41 -13.85
N MET A 160 4.87 -23.37 -14.10
CA MET A 160 5.16 -22.03 -13.60
C MET A 160 4.84 -21.95 -12.11
N GLY A 161 5.74 -21.31 -11.35
CA GLY A 161 5.58 -21.08 -9.92
C GLY A 161 4.49 -20.04 -9.66
N VAL A 162 3.22 -20.42 -9.80
CA VAL A 162 2.02 -19.57 -9.58
C VAL A 162 2.11 -18.77 -8.28
N ARG A 163 2.66 -19.39 -7.23
CA ARG A 163 2.93 -18.78 -5.93
C ARG A 163 3.84 -17.55 -6.00
N TRP A 164 4.89 -17.57 -6.84
CA TRP A 164 5.84 -16.47 -6.98
C TRP A 164 5.25 -15.27 -7.72
N TYR A 165 4.48 -15.52 -8.78
CA TYR A 165 3.80 -14.45 -9.52
C TYR A 165 2.70 -13.79 -8.70
N TYR A 166 1.95 -14.60 -7.95
CA TYR A 166 0.98 -14.10 -6.99
C TYR A 166 1.64 -13.25 -5.90
N LEU A 167 2.74 -13.73 -5.31
CA LEU A 167 3.53 -12.97 -4.33
C LEU A 167 4.07 -11.66 -4.93
N GLY A 168 4.57 -11.71 -6.16
CA GLY A 168 5.04 -10.56 -6.92
C GLY A 168 3.94 -9.53 -7.15
N MET A 169 2.71 -9.98 -7.43
CA MET A 169 1.58 -9.09 -7.62
C MET A 169 1.11 -8.45 -6.31
N VAL A 170 0.96 -9.24 -5.25
CA VAL A 170 0.59 -8.76 -3.91
C VAL A 170 1.62 -7.75 -3.38
N THR A 171 2.91 -8.03 -3.58
CA THR A 171 3.99 -7.11 -3.19
C THR A 171 4.01 -5.85 -4.04
N ALA A 172 3.80 -5.93 -5.36
CA ALA A 172 3.70 -4.77 -6.24
C ALA A 172 2.50 -3.87 -5.87
N ILE A 173 1.34 -4.47 -5.60
CA ILE A 173 0.14 -3.74 -5.16
C ILE A 173 0.40 -3.09 -3.80
N SER A 174 0.93 -3.83 -2.83
CA SER A 174 1.30 -3.30 -1.52
C SER A 174 2.28 -2.14 -1.62
N LEU A 175 3.37 -2.30 -2.38
CA LEU A 175 4.36 -1.24 -2.61
C LEU A 175 3.73 -0.03 -3.28
N THR A 176 2.82 -0.22 -4.23
CA THR A 176 2.12 0.89 -4.89
C THR A 176 1.27 1.65 -3.89
N VAL A 177 0.44 0.97 -3.11
CA VAL A 177 -0.45 1.61 -2.13
C VAL A 177 0.38 2.31 -1.04
N VAL A 178 1.45 1.68 -0.57
CA VAL A 178 2.40 2.29 0.38
C VAL A 178 3.10 3.49 -0.26
N ALA A 179 3.52 3.44 -1.51
CA ALA A 179 4.12 4.57 -2.22
C ALA A 179 3.13 5.74 -2.38
N SER A 180 1.86 5.45 -2.69
CA SER A 180 0.79 6.44 -2.75
C SER A 180 0.63 7.15 -1.41
N LEU A 181 0.50 6.37 -0.34
CA LEU A 181 0.20 6.88 0.99
C LEU A 181 1.42 7.55 1.63
N THR A 182 2.62 7.02 1.45
CA THR A 182 3.87 7.66 1.91
C THR A 182 4.15 8.96 1.19
N THR A 183 3.82 9.04 -0.11
CA THR A 183 3.85 10.31 -0.84
C THR A 183 2.92 11.28 -0.13
N SER A 184 1.64 10.92 0.09
CA SER A 184 0.63 11.69 0.85
C SER A 184 1.03 12.07 2.29
N LEU A 185 1.85 11.25 2.96
CA LEU A 185 2.33 11.51 4.33
C LEU A 185 3.60 12.38 4.37
N SER A 186 4.46 12.33 3.34
CA SER A 186 5.66 13.16 3.28
C SER A 186 5.32 14.66 3.28
N PHE A 187 4.14 15.02 2.77
CA PHE A 187 3.60 16.38 2.77
C PHE A 187 3.38 16.96 4.18
N THR A 188 3.21 16.14 5.23
CA THR A 188 3.00 16.63 6.60
C THR A 188 4.30 16.97 7.32
N LYS A 189 5.45 16.46 6.86
CA LYS A 189 6.75 16.67 7.51
C LYS A 189 7.27 18.11 7.44
N GLN A 190 6.68 18.97 6.60
CA GLN A 190 7.17 20.34 6.38
C GLN A 190 6.39 21.42 7.14
N ASN A 191 5.40 21.06 7.97
CA ASN A 191 4.58 22.03 8.74
C ASN A 191 4.76 21.93 10.26
N ASN A 192 5.89 21.39 10.72
CA ASN A 192 6.38 21.51 12.09
C ASN A 192 7.86 21.92 12.07
#